data_AF-D5U3Y3-F1
#
_entry.id   AF-D5U3Y3-F1
#
_cell.length_a   1.000
_cell.length_b   1.000
_cell.length_c   1.000
_cell.angle_alpha   90.00
_cell.angle_beta   90.00
_cell.angle_gamma   90.00
#
_symmetry.space_group_name_H-M   'P 1'
#
loop_
_entity.id
_entity.type
_entity.pdbx_description
1 polymer ?
#
loop_
_entity_poly.entity_id
_entity_poly.type
_entity_poly.pdbx_seq_one_letter_code
_entity_poly.pdbx_strand_id
1 'polypeptide(L)'
;MRLFLSFTLLFLMISCASTPEIYLKTNNAYYWKELIKNKVASDDYQNIYRFDEKANMTLTVYGYKSKIKYTLFLMKEHNQAFYYKNFTLKNYIVESLPSFNLYEDAVTKNDYSILYLDYSYYFSKNFPDRSIYLPIGLMIEDNNLYITKSYDDGYMDRLSHWLRKNGYGRGKEWIPAVNADWESYPVPTEHEIDWEKIELVGVLF
;
A
#
# COMPACT_ATOMS: atom_id res chain seq x y z
N MET A 1 -10.44 39.93 10.34
CA MET A 1 -10.84 38.69 9.64
C MET A 1 -9.67 38.16 8.78
N ARG A 2 -8.53 37.85 9.40
CA ARG A 2 -7.31 37.36 8.71
C ARG A 2 -6.74 36.06 9.31
N LEU A 3 -7.38 35.50 10.34
CA LEU A 3 -6.91 34.29 11.02
C LEU A 3 -7.41 32.97 10.38
N PHE A 4 -8.41 33.02 9.50
CA PHE A 4 -8.95 31.80 8.87
C PHE A 4 -8.15 31.31 7.66
N LEU A 5 -7.35 32.17 7.04
CA LEU A 5 -6.52 31.81 5.87
C LEU A 5 -5.19 31.14 6.27
N SER A 6 -4.74 31.31 7.51
CA SER A 6 -3.51 30.70 8.01
C SER A 6 -3.70 29.22 8.37
N PHE A 7 -4.92 28.81 8.74
CA PHE A 7 -5.20 27.45 9.21
C PHE A 7 -5.36 26.45 8.06
N THR A 8 -5.87 26.90 6.89
CA THR A 8 -5.97 26.08 5.68
C THR A 8 -4.60 25.88 5.01
N LEU A 9 -3.68 26.84 5.11
CA LEU A 9 -2.31 26.72 4.64
C LEU A 9 -1.44 25.83 5.53
N LEU A 10 -1.73 25.73 6.85
CA LEU A 10 -1.00 24.84 7.75
C LEU A 10 -1.35 23.35 7.51
N PHE A 11 -2.60 23.05 7.12
CA PHE A 11 -3.04 21.68 6.82
C PHE A 11 -2.47 21.13 5.50
N LEU A 12 -2.18 22.01 4.53
CA LEU A 12 -1.62 21.63 3.23
C LEU A 12 -0.12 21.31 3.26
N MET A 13 0.59 21.66 4.33
CA MET A 13 2.02 21.37 4.48
C MET A 13 2.29 20.02 5.19
N ILE A 14 1.25 19.34 5.68
CA ILE A 14 1.37 18.01 6.32
C ILE A 14 1.27 16.87 5.29
N SER A 15 0.85 17.15 4.04
CA SER A 15 0.86 16.15 2.96
C SER A 15 2.23 15.95 2.31
N CYS A 16 3.27 16.68 2.74
CA CYS A 16 4.65 16.32 2.45
C CYS A 16 5.04 15.15 3.35
N ALA A 17 4.93 13.94 2.78
CA ALA A 17 5.47 12.66 3.27
C ALA A 17 6.35 12.82 4.53
N SER A 18 5.73 12.75 5.71
CA SER A 18 6.47 12.65 6.95
C SER A 18 7.38 11.43 6.81
N THR A 19 8.68 11.63 6.98
CA THR A 19 9.64 10.53 7.06
C THR A 19 9.10 9.51 8.05
N PRO A 20 8.99 8.24 7.67
CA PRO A 20 8.39 7.22 8.53
C PRO A 20 9.07 7.16 9.89
N GLU A 21 8.28 6.89 10.92
CA GLU A 21 8.85 6.72 12.25
C GLU A 21 9.62 5.40 12.34
N ILE A 22 10.90 5.50 12.72
CA ILE A 22 11.84 4.37 12.71
C ILE A 22 12.07 3.88 14.14
N TYR A 23 11.37 2.83 14.55
CA TYR A 23 11.50 2.24 15.89
C TYR A 23 12.63 1.20 16.02
N LEU A 24 13.76 1.38 15.31
CA LEU A 24 14.79 0.32 15.21
C LEU A 24 15.64 0.09 16.48
N LYS A 25 15.46 0.91 17.54
CA LYS A 25 16.26 0.87 18.78
C LYS A 25 15.49 0.31 20.00
N THR A 26 14.33 -0.31 19.80
CA THR A 26 13.52 -0.90 20.88
C THR A 26 13.88 -2.37 21.12
N ASN A 27 13.53 -2.92 22.29
CA ASN A 27 13.70 -4.36 22.56
C ASN A 27 12.88 -5.22 21.58
N ASN A 28 11.68 -4.75 21.24
CA ASN A 28 10.80 -5.40 20.28
C ASN A 28 11.43 -5.44 18.89
N ALA A 29 12.09 -4.35 18.49
CA ALA A 29 12.85 -4.31 17.26
C ALA A 29 14.03 -5.29 17.23
N TYR A 30 14.72 -5.46 18.36
CA TYR A 30 15.79 -6.43 18.49
C TYR A 30 15.26 -7.87 18.38
N TYR A 31 14.18 -8.18 19.11
CA TYR A 31 13.55 -9.49 19.08
C TYR A 31 13.11 -9.90 17.69
N TRP A 32 12.40 -9.01 16.97
CA TRP A 32 11.99 -9.27 15.59
C TRP A 32 13.17 -9.59 14.67
N LYS A 33 14.23 -8.78 14.73
CA LYS A 33 15.44 -8.97 13.91
C LYS A 33 16.06 -10.34 14.17
N GLU A 34 16.16 -10.75 15.43
CA GLU A 34 16.71 -12.05 15.80
C GLU A 34 15.83 -13.21 15.29
N LEU A 35 14.50 -13.05 15.29
CA LEU A 35 13.59 -14.07 14.77
C LEU A 35 13.71 -14.29 13.27
N ILE A 36 14.05 -13.27 12.49
CA ILE A 36 13.93 -13.31 11.02
C ILE A 36 15.26 -13.27 10.27
N LYS A 37 16.35 -12.82 10.91
CA LYS A 37 17.65 -12.66 10.24
C LYS A 37 18.11 -13.95 9.57
N ASN A 38 18.63 -13.81 8.35
CA ASN A 38 19.13 -14.92 7.52
C ASN A 38 18.10 -16.02 7.19
N LYS A 39 16.80 -15.78 7.42
CA LYS A 39 15.75 -16.75 7.09
C LYS A 39 15.14 -16.51 5.72
N VAL A 40 14.45 -17.52 5.23
CA VAL A 40 13.67 -17.48 3.99
C VAL A 40 12.27 -18.03 4.25
N ALA A 41 11.27 -17.48 3.57
CA ALA A 41 9.94 -18.06 3.41
C ALA A 41 9.51 -17.99 1.93
N SER A 42 8.54 -18.81 1.55
CA SER A 42 7.95 -18.78 0.21
C SER A 42 6.45 -19.00 0.27
N ASP A 43 5.71 -18.20 -0.48
CA ASP A 43 4.25 -18.35 -0.61
C ASP A 43 3.86 -19.45 -1.63
N ASP A 44 2.56 -19.73 -1.66
CA ASP A 44 1.95 -20.69 -2.59
C ASP A 44 2.14 -20.30 -4.06
N TYR A 45 2.45 -19.02 -4.33
CA TYR A 45 2.76 -18.49 -5.66
C TYR A 45 4.25 -18.58 -6.01
N GLN A 46 5.06 -19.23 -5.17
CA GLN A 46 6.51 -19.39 -5.32
C GLN A 46 7.29 -18.07 -5.26
N ASN A 47 6.69 -17.01 -4.72
CA ASN A 47 7.44 -15.80 -4.38
C ASN A 47 8.34 -16.09 -3.18
N ILE A 48 9.58 -15.60 -3.23
CA ILE A 48 10.59 -15.88 -2.21
C ILE A 48 10.87 -14.62 -1.40
N TYR A 49 10.68 -14.72 -0.09
CA TYR A 49 10.92 -13.69 0.90
C TYR A 49 12.22 -14.03 1.63
N ARG A 50 13.33 -13.35 1.30
CA ARG A 50 14.63 -13.59 1.92
C ARG A 50 15.04 -12.42 2.81
N PHE A 51 15.45 -12.72 4.04
CA PHE A 51 15.90 -11.73 5.01
C PHE A 51 17.42 -11.78 5.19
N ASP A 52 18.07 -10.62 5.18
CA ASP A 52 19.51 -10.52 5.44
C ASP A 52 19.83 -10.49 6.96
N GLU A 53 21.11 -10.36 7.31
CA GLU A 53 21.58 -10.27 8.69
C GLU A 53 20.99 -9.07 9.46
N LYS A 54 20.52 -8.04 8.74
CA LYS A 54 19.90 -6.82 9.29
C LYS A 54 18.38 -6.88 9.25
N ALA A 55 17.82 -8.03 8.86
CA ALA A 55 16.41 -8.28 8.62
C ALA A 55 15.78 -7.39 7.52
N ASN A 56 16.59 -6.87 6.58
CA ASN A 56 16.03 -6.29 5.36
C ASN A 56 15.51 -7.40 4.45
N MET A 57 14.43 -7.12 3.76
CA MET A 57 13.75 -8.10 2.93
C MET A 57 14.12 -7.94 1.46
N THR A 58 14.42 -9.06 0.81
CA THR A 58 14.50 -9.18 -0.64
C THR A 58 13.38 -10.09 -1.11
N LEU A 59 12.41 -9.53 -1.82
CA LEU A 59 11.35 -10.26 -2.49
C LEU A 59 11.78 -10.63 -3.91
N THR A 60 11.65 -11.90 -4.25
CA THR A 60 11.79 -12.40 -5.63
C THR A 60 10.44 -12.92 -6.08
N VAL A 61 9.80 -12.21 -7.01
CA VAL A 61 8.49 -12.60 -7.54
C VAL A 61 8.69 -13.70 -8.59
N TYR A 62 7.93 -14.78 -8.50
CA TYR A 62 8.03 -15.88 -9.45
C TYR A 62 7.82 -15.41 -10.89
N GLY A 63 8.66 -15.87 -11.82
CA GLY A 63 8.62 -15.45 -13.22
C GLY A 63 9.30 -14.10 -13.52
N TYR A 64 9.70 -13.33 -12.51
CA TYR A 64 10.40 -12.05 -12.69
C TYR A 64 11.88 -12.15 -12.31
N LYS A 65 12.74 -11.54 -13.13
CA LYS A 65 14.20 -11.51 -12.88
C LYS A 65 14.61 -10.45 -11.84
N SER A 66 13.81 -9.40 -11.70
CA SER A 66 14.11 -8.26 -10.84
C SER A 66 13.76 -8.58 -9.38
N LYS A 67 14.69 -8.27 -8.48
CA LYS A 67 14.50 -8.39 -7.03
C LYS A 67 14.02 -7.07 -6.46
N ILE A 68 13.03 -7.12 -5.58
CA ILE A 68 12.53 -5.94 -4.88
C ILE A 68 13.13 -5.93 -3.48
N LYS A 69 13.75 -4.82 -3.11
CA LYS A 69 14.41 -4.66 -1.80
C LYS A 69 13.58 -3.75 -0.93
N TYR A 70 13.43 -4.15 0.32
CA TYR A 70 12.69 -3.40 1.31
C TYR A 70 13.53 -3.20 2.57
N THR A 71 13.55 -1.96 3.05
CA THR A 71 14.15 -1.60 4.34
C THR A 71 13.15 -1.86 5.45
N LEU A 72 13.60 -2.53 6.51
CA LEU A 72 12.77 -2.87 7.66
C LEU A 72 12.37 -1.63 8.48
N PHE A 73 11.08 -1.55 8.80
CA PHE A 73 10.50 -0.67 9.81
C PHE A 73 9.71 -1.53 10.81
N LEU A 74 9.59 -1.11 12.06
CA LEU A 74 9.09 -1.97 13.14
C LEU A 74 7.94 -1.29 13.86
N MET A 75 6.91 -2.06 14.19
CA MET A 75 5.80 -1.57 15.02
C MET A 75 6.09 -1.78 16.50
N LYS A 76 5.20 -1.28 17.35
CA LYS A 76 5.32 -1.36 18.80
C LYS A 76 5.45 -2.80 19.29
N GLU A 77 4.81 -3.77 18.64
CA GLU A 77 4.83 -5.18 19.07
C GLU A 77 6.06 -5.94 18.54
N HIS A 78 6.54 -6.91 19.33
CA HIS A 78 7.79 -7.65 19.05
C HIS A 78 7.68 -8.65 17.90
N ASN A 79 6.45 -9.05 17.56
CA ASN A 79 6.15 -9.98 16.48
C ASN A 79 5.56 -9.27 15.25
N GLN A 80 5.66 -7.94 15.16
CA GLN A 80 5.10 -7.17 14.06
C GLN A 80 6.14 -6.21 13.47
N ALA A 81 6.25 -6.21 12.15
CA ALA A 81 7.10 -5.33 11.39
C ALA A 81 6.40 -4.82 10.16
N PHE A 82 6.85 -3.71 9.59
CA PHE A 82 6.34 -3.26 8.31
C PHE A 82 7.47 -2.80 7.39
N TYR A 83 7.17 -2.78 6.11
CA TYR A 83 8.04 -2.29 5.07
C TYR A 83 7.26 -1.31 4.21
N TYR A 84 7.94 -0.34 3.60
CA TYR A 84 7.30 0.46 2.56
C TYR A 84 7.59 -0.09 1.18
N LYS A 85 6.51 -0.37 0.45
CA LYS A 85 6.54 -0.51 -1.00
C LYS A 85 6.48 0.88 -1.61
N ASN A 86 7.55 1.26 -2.32
CA ASN A 86 7.50 2.43 -3.18
C ASN A 86 6.58 2.13 -4.35
N PHE A 87 5.60 3.00 -4.57
CA PHE A 87 4.59 2.86 -5.60
C PHE A 87 4.25 4.22 -6.19
N THR A 88 3.48 4.27 -7.27
CA THR A 88 2.87 5.53 -7.71
C THR A 88 1.42 5.58 -7.27
N LEU A 89 0.92 6.77 -6.96
CA LEU A 89 -0.48 6.95 -6.59
C LEU A 89 -1.42 6.43 -7.69
N LYS A 90 -1.07 6.69 -8.95
CA LYS A 90 -1.75 6.12 -10.12
C LYS A 90 -1.86 4.60 -10.06
N ASN A 91 -0.75 3.89 -9.91
CA ASN A 91 -0.78 2.42 -9.88
C ASN A 91 -1.58 1.91 -8.66
N TYR A 92 -1.46 2.60 -7.52
CA TYR A 92 -2.21 2.23 -6.31
C TYR A 92 -3.72 2.29 -6.54
N ILE A 93 -4.19 3.36 -7.14
CA ILE A 93 -5.61 3.54 -7.45
C ILE A 93 -6.09 2.46 -8.41
N VAL A 94 -5.30 2.15 -9.45
CA VAL A 94 -5.66 1.10 -10.43
C VAL A 94 -5.74 -0.27 -9.75
N GLU A 95 -4.75 -0.66 -8.93
CA GLU A 95 -4.76 -1.94 -8.21
C GLU A 95 -5.88 -2.03 -7.16
N SER A 96 -6.19 -0.92 -6.48
CA SER A 96 -7.16 -0.90 -5.37
C SER A 96 -8.62 -0.79 -5.80
N LEU A 97 -8.89 -0.35 -7.03
CA LEU A 97 -10.25 -0.22 -7.57
C LEU A 97 -10.48 -1.27 -8.66
N PRO A 98 -11.16 -2.40 -8.38
CA PRO A 98 -11.33 -3.49 -9.36
C PRO A 98 -11.97 -3.09 -10.69
N SER A 99 -12.79 -2.03 -10.73
CA SER A 99 -13.37 -1.49 -11.97
C SER A 99 -12.32 -0.91 -12.92
N PHE A 100 -11.09 -0.69 -12.44
CA PHE A 100 -9.98 -0.08 -13.15
C PHE A 100 -9.01 -1.11 -13.71
N ASN A 101 -9.09 -2.39 -13.31
CA ASN A 101 -8.29 -3.46 -13.91
C ASN A 101 -8.57 -3.63 -15.42
N LEU A 102 -9.77 -3.27 -15.90
CA LEU A 102 -10.09 -3.26 -17.33
C LEU A 102 -9.31 -2.19 -18.11
N TYR A 103 -8.86 -1.11 -17.45
CA TYR A 103 -8.11 -0.01 -18.05
C TYR A 103 -6.68 -0.41 -18.43
N GLU A 104 -5.98 -1.11 -17.54
CA GLU A 104 -4.61 -1.57 -17.85
C GLU A 104 -4.61 -2.54 -19.04
N ASP A 105 -5.62 -3.42 -19.10
CA ASP A 105 -5.88 -4.30 -20.22
C ASP A 105 -6.11 -3.55 -21.54
N ALA A 106 -6.94 -2.51 -21.51
CA ALA A 106 -7.24 -1.66 -22.67
C ALA A 106 -6.02 -0.90 -23.18
N VAL A 107 -5.23 -0.31 -22.27
CA VAL A 107 -3.99 0.41 -22.61
C VAL A 107 -2.96 -0.54 -23.23
N THR A 108 -2.77 -1.72 -22.62
CA THR A 108 -1.80 -2.72 -23.07
C THR A 108 -2.15 -3.29 -24.45
N LYS A 109 -3.44 -3.54 -24.69
CA LYS A 109 -3.97 -4.09 -25.95
C LYS A 109 -4.19 -3.01 -27.02
N ASN A 110 -4.03 -1.74 -26.66
CA ASN A 110 -4.41 -0.58 -27.49
C ASN A 110 -5.87 -0.69 -27.99
N ASP A 111 -6.74 -1.29 -27.18
CA ASP A 111 -8.15 -1.51 -27.48
C ASP A 111 -9.00 -0.86 -26.39
N TYR A 112 -9.47 0.35 -26.69
CA TYR A 112 -10.26 1.17 -25.78
C TYR A 112 -11.77 0.89 -25.92
N SER A 113 -12.18 -0.03 -26.79
CA SER A 113 -13.60 -0.37 -27.00
C SER A 113 -14.21 -1.10 -25.79
N ILE A 114 -13.37 -1.74 -24.98
CA ILE A 114 -13.74 -2.44 -23.74
C ILE A 114 -13.87 -1.49 -22.55
N LEU A 115 -13.39 -0.26 -22.68
CA LEU A 115 -13.64 0.79 -21.71
C LEU A 115 -14.92 1.50 -22.10
N TYR A 116 -15.86 1.63 -21.16
CA TYR A 116 -16.87 2.66 -21.33
C TYR A 116 -16.14 3.98 -21.62
N LEU A 117 -16.57 4.71 -22.66
CA LEU A 117 -15.98 5.96 -23.16
C LEU A 117 -15.64 6.97 -22.04
N ASP A 118 -16.33 6.88 -20.91
CA ASP A 118 -16.14 7.73 -19.75
C ASP A 118 -14.85 7.41 -18.96
N TYR A 119 -14.40 6.15 -18.86
CA TYR A 119 -13.21 5.80 -18.06
C TYR A 119 -11.91 6.33 -18.65
N SER A 120 -11.70 6.22 -19.97
CA SER A 120 -10.51 6.78 -20.63
C SER A 120 -10.44 8.31 -20.52
N TYR A 121 -11.59 8.98 -20.46
CA TYR A 121 -11.69 10.42 -20.18
C TYR A 121 -11.24 10.78 -18.76
N TYR A 122 -11.61 9.99 -17.75
CA TYR A 122 -11.19 10.22 -16.37
C TYR A 122 -9.68 9.99 -16.16
N PHE A 123 -9.09 9.07 -16.92
CA PHE A 123 -7.67 8.75 -16.88
C PHE A 123 -6.77 9.70 -17.65
N SER A 124 -7.25 10.24 -18.77
CA SER A 124 -6.47 11.11 -19.65
C SER A 124 -6.24 12.51 -19.08
N LYS A 125 -7.00 12.92 -18.06
CA LYS A 125 -6.75 14.17 -17.31
C LYS A 125 -5.80 13.93 -16.14
N ASN A 126 -4.49 14.06 -16.39
CA ASN A 126 -3.42 14.23 -15.37
C ASN A 126 -3.62 13.40 -14.09
N PHE A 127 -3.86 12.10 -14.25
CA PHE A 127 -3.92 11.18 -13.12
C PHE A 127 -2.62 11.31 -12.30
N PRO A 128 -2.70 11.53 -10.98
CA PRO A 128 -1.53 11.91 -10.20
C PRO A 128 -0.53 10.76 -10.15
N ASP A 129 0.62 10.97 -10.77
CA ASP A 129 1.70 9.98 -10.86
C ASP A 129 2.85 10.34 -9.92
N ARG A 130 2.51 10.69 -8.67
CA ARG A 130 3.49 10.96 -7.62
C ARG A 130 3.86 9.67 -6.90
N SER A 131 5.13 9.57 -6.47
CA SER A 131 5.58 8.50 -5.60
C SER A 131 4.83 8.53 -4.26
N ILE A 132 4.44 7.35 -3.81
CA ILE A 132 3.86 7.12 -2.49
C ILE A 132 4.57 5.93 -1.83
N TYR A 133 4.41 5.84 -0.52
CA TYR A 133 4.95 4.74 0.28
C TYR A 133 3.78 3.97 0.89
N LEU A 134 3.59 2.73 0.45
CA LEU A 134 2.54 1.86 0.97
C LEU A 134 3.11 0.95 2.07
N PRO A 135 2.59 1.03 3.30
CA PRO A 135 3.02 0.16 4.37
C PRO A 135 2.47 -1.25 4.17
N ILE A 136 3.34 -2.24 4.27
CA ILE A 136 3.03 -3.67 4.20
C ILE A 136 3.46 -4.29 5.53
N GLY A 137 2.50 -4.81 6.30
CA GLY A 137 2.77 -5.48 7.56
C GLY A 137 3.22 -6.93 7.36
N LEU A 138 4.18 -7.34 8.17
CA LEU A 138 4.62 -8.72 8.36
C LEU A 138 4.48 -9.09 9.84
N MET A 139 4.01 -10.31 10.10
CA MET A 139 3.88 -10.85 11.44
C MET A 139 4.56 -12.23 11.54
N ILE A 140 5.15 -12.54 12.69
CA ILE A 140 5.73 -13.87 12.96
C ILE A 140 4.99 -14.49 14.13
N GLU A 141 4.44 -15.68 13.91
CA GLU A 141 3.88 -16.51 14.98
C GLU A 141 4.27 -17.97 14.73
N ASP A 142 4.83 -18.63 15.73
CA ASP A 142 5.25 -20.03 15.65
C ASP A 142 6.14 -20.36 14.44
N ASN A 143 7.13 -19.50 14.15
CA ASN A 143 8.00 -19.54 12.97
C ASN A 143 7.30 -19.37 11.61
N ASN A 144 6.00 -19.12 11.59
CA ASN A 144 5.30 -18.77 10.36
C ASN A 144 5.43 -17.27 10.09
N LEU A 145 5.75 -16.92 8.86
CA LEU A 145 5.68 -15.56 8.36
C LEU A 145 4.29 -15.31 7.80
N TYR A 146 3.66 -14.23 8.23
CA TYR A 146 2.41 -13.73 7.70
C TYR A 146 2.59 -12.36 7.07
N ILE A 147 1.73 -12.02 6.12
CA ILE A 147 1.63 -10.71 5.48
C ILE A 147 0.22 -10.17 5.66
N THR A 148 0.09 -8.86 5.88
CA THR A 148 -1.22 -8.22 6.03
C THR A 148 -1.90 -8.04 4.68
N LYS A 149 -3.19 -8.36 4.60
CA LYS A 149 -4.00 -8.25 3.38
C LYS A 149 -4.79 -6.96 3.26
N SER A 150 -4.87 -6.19 4.32
CA SER A 150 -5.77 -5.04 4.39
C SER A 150 -5.28 -3.97 5.36
N TYR A 151 -6.07 -2.90 5.42
CA TYR A 151 -5.93 -1.81 6.36
C TYR A 151 -7.17 -1.73 7.24
N ASP A 152 -7.03 -1.08 8.39
CA ASP A 152 -8.02 -1.04 9.45
C ASP A 152 -9.29 -0.26 9.04
N ASP A 153 -10.28 -0.29 9.93
CA ASP A 153 -11.55 0.38 9.72
C ASP A 153 -11.39 1.91 9.56
N GLY A 154 -10.37 2.51 10.19
CA GLY A 154 -10.08 3.94 10.08
C GLY A 154 -9.69 4.34 8.65
N TYR A 155 -8.81 3.55 8.03
CA TYR A 155 -8.48 3.73 6.62
C TYR A 155 -9.69 3.45 5.72
N MET A 156 -10.41 2.35 5.97
CA MET A 156 -11.56 1.96 5.15
C MET A 156 -12.67 3.01 5.16
N ASP A 157 -12.90 3.66 6.30
CA ASP A 157 -13.83 4.78 6.43
C ASP A 157 -13.38 5.99 5.63
N ARG A 158 -12.09 6.37 5.71
CA ARG A 158 -11.52 7.46 4.89
C ARG A 158 -11.69 7.18 3.39
N LEU A 159 -11.40 5.95 2.96
CA LEU A 159 -11.57 5.52 1.58
C LEU A 159 -13.04 5.58 1.15
N SER A 160 -13.95 5.04 1.97
CA SER A 160 -15.40 5.08 1.73
C SER A 160 -15.93 6.50 1.61
N HIS A 161 -15.49 7.41 2.48
CA HIS A 161 -15.84 8.83 2.41
C HIS A 161 -15.33 9.49 1.13
N TRP A 162 -14.09 9.20 0.73
CA TRP A 162 -13.53 9.73 -0.52
C TRP A 162 -14.30 9.21 -1.74
N LEU A 163 -14.60 7.91 -1.80
CA LEU A 163 -15.36 7.30 -2.90
C LEU A 163 -16.75 7.92 -3.05
N ARG A 164 -17.46 8.15 -1.93
CA ARG A 164 -18.77 8.81 -1.94
C ARG A 164 -18.73 10.27 -2.39
N LYS A 165 -17.62 10.97 -2.16
CA LYS A 165 -17.45 12.37 -2.55
C LYS A 165 -17.05 12.51 -4.02
N ASN A 166 -16.32 11.54 -4.56
CA ASN A 166 -15.65 11.62 -5.86
C ASN A 166 -16.27 10.72 -6.93
N GLY A 167 -17.41 10.09 -6.66
CA GLY A 167 -18.07 9.21 -7.63
C GLY A 167 -19.45 8.78 -7.18
N TYR A 168 -20.01 7.84 -7.94
CA TYR A 168 -21.35 7.31 -7.76
C TYR A 168 -21.31 5.78 -7.77
N GLY A 169 -22.33 5.13 -7.21
CA GLY A 169 -22.35 3.67 -7.06
C GLY A 169 -21.56 3.19 -5.84
N ARG A 170 -21.36 1.87 -5.74
CA ARG A 170 -20.67 1.21 -4.61
C ARG A 170 -19.92 -0.03 -5.08
N GLY A 171 -18.83 -0.36 -4.40
CA GLY A 171 -18.05 -1.56 -4.68
C GLY A 171 -17.58 -1.62 -6.13
N LYS A 172 -17.81 -2.75 -6.80
CA LYS A 172 -17.43 -2.97 -8.20
C LYS A 172 -18.17 -2.07 -9.21
N GLU A 173 -19.31 -1.51 -8.81
CA GLU A 173 -20.13 -0.62 -9.64
C GLU A 173 -19.80 0.86 -9.40
N TRP A 174 -18.75 1.15 -8.61
CA TRP A 174 -18.35 2.52 -8.38
C TRP A 174 -17.74 3.15 -9.65
N ILE A 175 -18.23 4.34 -9.99
CA ILE A 175 -17.83 5.13 -11.17
C ILE A 175 -17.34 6.50 -10.68
N PRO A 176 -16.13 6.94 -11.08
CA PRO A 176 -15.65 8.27 -10.72
C PRO A 176 -16.46 9.38 -11.39
N ALA A 177 -16.61 10.51 -10.72
CA ALA A 177 -17.14 11.72 -11.31
C ALA A 177 -16.08 12.43 -12.17
N VAL A 178 -16.52 13.23 -13.16
CA VAL A 178 -15.65 14.06 -14.03
C VAL A 178 -14.67 14.96 -13.27
N ASN A 179 -15.07 15.38 -12.07
CA ASN A 179 -14.30 16.26 -11.20
C ASN A 179 -13.73 15.53 -9.96
N ALA A 180 -13.57 14.21 -10.02
CA ALA A 180 -12.93 13.44 -8.96
C ALA A 180 -11.54 14.02 -8.62
N ASP A 181 -11.31 14.28 -7.34
CA ASP A 181 -10.07 14.81 -6.81
C ASP A 181 -9.08 13.68 -6.51
N TRP A 182 -8.45 13.16 -7.57
CA TRP A 182 -7.53 12.04 -7.50
C TRP A 182 -6.28 12.32 -6.63
N GLU A 183 -5.86 13.57 -6.51
CA GLU A 183 -4.71 13.96 -5.68
C GLU A 183 -4.95 13.69 -4.20
N SER A 184 -6.22 13.76 -3.76
CA SER A 184 -6.64 13.47 -2.38
C SER A 184 -7.03 12.01 -2.14
N TYR A 185 -6.79 11.11 -3.10
CA TYR A 185 -7.08 9.68 -2.91
C TYR A 185 -6.38 9.15 -1.64
N PRO A 186 -7.11 8.49 -0.72
CA PRO A 186 -6.55 8.10 0.56
C PRO A 186 -5.41 7.09 0.41
N VAL A 187 -4.24 7.47 0.88
CA VAL A 187 -3.09 6.57 1.06
C VAL A 187 -3.08 6.11 2.53
N PRO A 188 -2.96 4.80 2.79
CA PRO A 188 -2.89 4.25 4.13
C PRO A 188 -1.55 4.56 4.79
N THR A 189 -1.57 4.63 6.12
CA THR A 189 -0.39 4.80 6.98
C THR A 189 -0.08 3.51 7.74
N GLU A 190 1.13 3.41 8.30
CA GLU A 190 1.59 2.24 9.06
C GLU A 190 0.74 1.96 10.30
N HIS A 191 0.10 2.99 10.86
CA HIS A 191 -0.82 2.84 12.00
C HIS A 191 -2.15 2.21 11.60
N GLU A 192 -2.48 2.24 10.31
CA GLU A 192 -3.73 1.72 9.76
C GLU A 192 -3.55 0.30 9.21
N ILE A 193 -2.43 -0.39 9.47
CA ILE A 193 -2.26 -1.80 9.09
C ILE A 193 -3.24 -2.67 9.89
N ASP A 194 -4.01 -3.52 9.20
CA ASP A 194 -4.92 -4.48 9.83
C ASP A 194 -4.18 -5.77 10.19
N TRP A 195 -3.81 -5.90 11.46
CA TRP A 195 -3.11 -7.07 12.01
C TRP A 195 -3.99 -8.29 12.23
N GLU A 196 -5.32 -8.16 12.08
CA GLU A 196 -6.25 -9.28 12.19
C GLU A 196 -6.50 -9.92 10.81
N LYS A 197 -6.38 -9.15 9.72
CA LYS A 197 -6.49 -9.65 8.34
C LYS A 197 -5.14 -9.99 7.74
N ILE A 198 -4.61 -11.13 8.13
CA ILE A 198 -3.31 -11.66 7.69
C ILE A 198 -3.45 -12.88 6.76
N GLU A 199 -2.41 -13.15 5.98
CA GLU A 199 -2.23 -14.35 5.17
C GLU A 199 -0.89 -15.00 5.47
N LEU A 200 -0.89 -16.34 5.56
CA LEU A 200 0.34 -17.11 5.69
C LEU A 200 1.17 -16.96 4.41
N VAL A 201 2.38 -16.42 4.56
CA VAL A 201 3.41 -16.50 3.52
C VAL A 201 4.04 -17.88 3.56
N GLY A 202 4.45 -18.35 4.73
CA GLY A 202 5.03 -19.68 4.87
C GLY A 202 5.90 -19.83 6.11
N VAL A 203 6.46 -21.01 6.30
CA VAL A 203 7.38 -21.30 7.41
C VAL A 203 8.74 -20.65 7.13
N LEU A 204 9.30 -19.98 8.13
CA LEU A 204 10.65 -19.45 8.10
C LEU A 204 11.68 -20.56 8.35
N PHE A 205 12.67 -20.70 7.46
CA PHE A 205 13.79 -21.63 7.57
C PHE A 205 15.14 -21.00 7.25
#